data_AF-A0A2T4LNN9-F1
#
_entry.id   AF-A0A2T4LNN9-F1
#
_cell.length_a   1.000
_cell.length_b   1.000
_cell.length_c   1.000
_cell.angle_alpha   90.00
_cell.angle_beta   90.00
_cell.angle_gamma   90.00
#
_symmetry.space_group_name_H-M   'P 1'
#
loop_
_entity.id
_entity.type
_entity.pdbx_description
1 polymer ?
#
loop_
_entity_poly.entity_id
_entity_poly.type
_entity_poly.pdbx_seq_one_letter_code
_entity_poly.pdbx_strand_id
1 'polypeptide(L)'
;SLQDKIDTSIIFITHDLGVVANIADRVAVMYGGQMIETGDVNEIFYDPKHPYTWGLLSSMPDLTTGTDTELIAIPGTPPDLLHPPKGDSFASRSQYALDVDFKEAPPWFQVSPTHYVKSWLLDERAPEVEPPAMVQKRMREMPNNYAKPKQVERVSFNGQS
;
A
#
# COMPACT_ATOMS: atom_id res chain seq x y z
N SER A 1 24.75 -7.77 8.11
CA SER A 1 24.25 -7.84 9.50
C SER A 1 24.24 -9.31 9.95
N LEU A 2 23.73 -9.67 11.14
CA LEU A 2 23.57 -11.09 11.54
C LEU A 2 22.64 -11.87 10.58
N GLN A 3 21.82 -11.15 9.82
CA GLN A 3 20.85 -11.67 8.85
C GLN A 3 21.54 -12.26 7.61
N ASP A 4 22.67 -11.69 7.16
CA ASP A 4 23.42 -12.17 5.99
C ASP A 4 24.19 -13.49 6.25
N LYS A 5 24.23 -13.95 7.51
CA LYS A 5 25.06 -15.09 7.94
C LYS A 5 24.27 -16.39 8.18
N ILE A 6 22.97 -16.37 7.96
CA ILE A 6 22.07 -17.51 8.18
C ILE A 6 21.08 -17.51 7.00
N ASP A 7 21.06 -18.59 6.21
CA ASP A 7 20.06 -18.82 5.14
C ASP A 7 18.67 -18.94 5.77
N THR A 8 18.10 -17.83 6.21
CA THR A 8 16.84 -17.77 6.97
C THR A 8 16.03 -16.60 6.47
N SER A 9 14.80 -16.88 6.03
CA SER A 9 13.80 -15.86 5.76
C SER A 9 13.16 -15.43 7.07
N ILE A 10 13.08 -14.12 7.32
CA ILE A 10 12.46 -13.53 8.51
C ILE A 10 11.17 -12.83 8.09
N ILE A 11 10.08 -13.13 8.78
CA ILE A 11 8.83 -12.37 8.67
C ILE A 11 8.69 -11.52 9.93
N PHE A 12 8.60 -10.21 9.74
CA PHE A 12 8.37 -9.25 10.81
C PHE A 12 6.99 -8.60 10.65
N ILE A 13 6.21 -8.56 11.74
CA ILE A 13 4.86 -7.97 11.75
C ILE A 13 4.87 -6.78 12.70
N THR A 14 4.60 -5.59 12.18
CA THR A 14 4.54 -4.34 12.96
C THR A 14 3.49 -3.39 12.40
N HIS A 15 3.06 -2.45 13.22
CA HIS A 15 2.23 -1.30 12.83
C HIS A 15 3.06 -0.04 12.55
N ASP A 16 4.36 -0.07 12.88
CA ASP A 16 5.28 1.05 12.72
C ASP A 16 6.06 0.92 11.41
N LEU A 17 5.67 1.69 10.40
CA LEU A 17 6.36 1.74 9.11
C LEU A 17 7.79 2.31 9.24
N GLY A 18 8.09 3.15 10.23
CA GLY A 18 9.44 3.70 10.44
C GLY A 18 10.47 2.60 10.72
N VAL A 19 10.07 1.55 11.43
CA VAL A 19 10.92 0.37 11.67
C VAL A 19 11.09 -0.45 10.40
N VAL A 20 10.01 -0.64 9.62
CA VAL A 20 10.00 -1.46 8.39
C VAL A 20 11.04 -0.99 7.37
N ALA A 21 11.19 0.33 7.20
CA ALA A 21 12.07 0.93 6.20
C ALA A 21 13.55 0.50 6.30
N ASN A 22 14.00 0.06 7.49
CA ASN A 22 15.41 -0.27 7.75
C ASN A 22 15.69 -1.78 7.81
N ILE A 23 14.65 -2.62 7.81
CA ILE A 23 14.81 -4.05 8.14
C ILE A 23 14.23 -5.00 7.09
N ALA A 24 13.36 -4.51 6.21
CA ALA A 24 12.61 -5.34 5.28
C ALA A 24 13.01 -5.04 3.84
N ASP A 25 13.23 -6.11 3.06
CA ASP A 25 13.38 -5.99 1.61
C ASP A 25 12.02 -5.81 0.92
N ARG A 26 11.00 -6.50 1.46
CA ARG A 26 9.63 -6.52 0.94
C ARG A 26 8.62 -6.22 2.03
N VAL A 27 7.54 -5.55 1.64
CA VAL A 27 6.49 -5.13 2.56
C VAL A 27 5.14 -5.63 2.03
N ALA A 28 4.30 -6.12 2.94
CA ALA A 28 2.90 -6.45 2.68
C ALA A 28 2.04 -5.63 3.63
N VAL A 29 1.30 -4.68 3.09
CA VAL A 29 0.32 -3.88 3.82
C VAL A 29 -0.98 -4.67 3.89
N MET A 30 -1.55 -4.75 5.10
CA MET A 30 -2.78 -5.47 5.36
C MET A 30 -3.86 -4.55 5.92
N TYR A 31 -5.10 -4.78 5.52
CA TYR A 31 -6.28 -4.13 6.07
C TYR A 31 -7.48 -5.07 6.01
N GLY A 32 -8.37 -5.02 7.00
CA GLY A 32 -9.58 -5.85 7.01
C GLY A 32 -9.31 -7.37 6.94
N GLY A 33 -8.16 -7.83 7.44
CA GLY A 33 -7.74 -9.24 7.36
C GLY A 33 -7.21 -9.67 5.98
N GLN A 34 -7.00 -8.73 5.05
CA GLN A 34 -6.52 -9.00 3.70
C GLN A 34 -5.25 -8.21 3.38
N MET A 35 -4.40 -8.76 2.52
CA MET A 35 -3.32 -7.98 1.90
C MET A 35 -3.94 -7.06 0.85
N ILE A 36 -3.59 -5.78 0.92
CA ILE A 36 -4.14 -4.72 0.06
C ILE A 36 -3.07 -4.09 -0.82
N GLU A 37 -1.80 -4.14 -0.42
CA GLU A 37 -0.68 -3.66 -1.21
C GLU A 37 0.60 -4.41 -0.81
N THR A 38 1.44 -4.80 -1.78
CA THR A 38 2.72 -5.43 -1.51
C THR A 38 3.74 -5.12 -2.58
N GLY A 39 5.00 -4.95 -2.20
CA GLY A 39 6.09 -4.58 -3.09
C GLY A 39 7.43 -4.63 -2.36
N ASP A 40 8.48 -4.24 -3.06
CA ASP A 40 9.74 -3.91 -2.42
C ASP A 40 9.54 -2.71 -1.50
N VAL A 41 10.40 -2.57 -0.47
CA VAL A 41 10.28 -1.51 0.52
C VAL A 41 10.25 -0.11 -0.13
N ASN A 42 11.03 0.11 -1.18
CA ASN A 42 11.03 1.40 -1.87
C ASN A 42 9.71 1.70 -2.59
N GLU A 43 9.05 0.67 -3.15
CA GLU A 43 7.77 0.83 -3.86
C GLU A 43 6.67 1.24 -2.87
N ILE A 44 6.64 0.62 -1.69
CA ILE A 44 5.66 0.94 -0.66
C ILE A 44 5.87 2.33 -0.04
N PHE A 45 7.12 2.79 0.11
CA PHE A 45 7.41 4.08 0.75
C PHE A 45 7.43 5.26 -0.22
N TYR A 46 7.82 5.03 -1.47
CA TYR A 46 8.07 6.11 -2.45
C TYR A 46 7.21 6.01 -3.71
N ASP A 47 6.42 4.96 -3.89
CA ASP A 47 5.39 4.94 -4.93
C ASP A 47 4.10 4.23 -4.49
N PRO A 48 3.60 4.48 -3.26
CA PRO A 48 2.42 3.81 -2.74
C PRO A 48 1.21 4.08 -3.65
N LYS A 49 0.36 3.09 -3.87
CA LYS A 49 -0.83 3.23 -4.72
C LYS A 49 -2.15 3.07 -3.99
N HIS A 50 -2.17 2.42 -2.83
CA HIS A 50 -3.43 2.21 -2.12
C HIS A 50 -3.75 3.40 -1.19
N PRO A 51 -5.00 3.93 -1.19
CA PRO A 51 -5.43 5.00 -0.29
C PRO A 51 -5.17 4.75 1.20
N TYR A 52 -5.32 3.51 1.65
CA TYR A 52 -4.93 3.11 3.01
C TYR A 52 -3.43 3.30 3.28
N THR A 53 -2.55 2.85 2.38
CA THR A 53 -1.09 3.04 2.48
C THR A 53 -0.73 4.52 2.48
N TRP A 54 -1.43 5.34 1.66
CA TRP A 54 -1.28 6.80 1.71
C TRP A 54 -1.60 7.37 3.10
N GLY A 55 -2.67 6.89 3.72
CA GLY A 55 -3.04 7.28 5.08
C GLY A 55 -1.98 6.87 6.12
N LEU A 56 -1.43 5.66 6.02
CA LEU A 56 -0.36 5.18 6.89
C LEU A 56 0.90 6.06 6.79
N LEU A 57 1.35 6.36 5.57
CA LEU A 57 2.52 7.20 5.33
C LEU A 57 2.28 8.66 5.73
N SER A 58 1.04 9.15 5.61
CA SER A 58 0.66 10.49 6.06
C SER A 58 0.64 10.63 7.59
N SER A 59 0.55 9.50 8.30
CA SER A 59 0.66 9.45 9.77
C SER A 59 2.10 9.23 10.26
N MET A 60 3.07 9.05 9.35
CA MET A 60 4.47 8.91 9.74
C MET A 60 5.13 10.29 9.93
N PRO A 61 5.96 10.46 10.97
CA PRO A 61 6.83 11.62 11.08
C PRO A 61 7.71 11.76 9.84
N ASP A 62 7.77 12.95 9.26
CA ASP A 62 8.78 13.26 8.26
C ASP A 62 10.12 13.44 8.99
N LEU A 63 11.15 12.69 8.60
CA LEU A 63 12.50 12.81 9.20
C LEU A 63 13.30 13.96 8.57
N THR A 64 12.83 14.52 7.46
CA THR A 64 13.54 15.53 6.66
C THR A 64 12.97 16.94 6.82
N THR A 65 11.67 17.05 7.09
CA THR A 65 11.04 18.31 7.48
C THR A 65 10.81 18.29 8.99
N GLY A 66 11.18 19.37 9.69
CA GLY A 66 11.01 19.45 11.14
C GLY A 66 9.56 19.24 11.59
N THR A 67 9.34 19.26 12.90
CA THR A 67 8.08 19.01 13.65
C THR A 67 6.81 19.77 13.21
N ASP A 68 6.84 20.56 12.13
CA ASP A 68 5.74 21.39 11.61
C ASP A 68 4.84 20.69 10.56
N THR A 69 5.01 19.39 10.33
CA THR A 69 4.11 18.63 9.46
C THR A 69 2.89 18.10 10.23
N GLU A 70 1.71 18.58 9.87
CA GLU A 70 0.44 18.11 10.44
C GLU A 70 0.21 16.64 10.08
N LEU A 71 0.18 15.77 11.09
CA LEU A 71 -0.06 14.34 10.92
C LEU A 71 -1.55 14.11 10.68
N ILE A 72 -1.89 13.54 9.52
CA ILE A 72 -3.28 13.27 9.15
C ILE A 72 -3.60 11.81 9.45
N ALA A 73 -4.43 11.59 10.47
CA ALA A 73 -4.95 10.27 10.81
C ALA A 73 -6.06 9.83 9.85
N ILE A 74 -6.18 8.52 9.63
CA ILE A 74 -7.26 7.94 8.82
C ILE A 74 -8.58 8.01 9.61
N PRO A 75 -9.62 8.71 9.12
CA PRO A 75 -10.87 8.89 9.85
C PRO A 75 -11.67 7.57 10.00
N GLY A 76 -12.61 7.56 10.95
CA GLY A 76 -13.53 6.46 11.18
C GLY A 76 -12.92 5.24 11.91
N THR A 77 -13.73 4.19 12.06
CA THR A 77 -13.32 2.93 12.71
C THR A 77 -13.13 1.81 11.69
N PRO A 78 -12.23 0.83 11.94
CA PRO A 78 -12.10 -0.36 11.10
C PRO A 78 -13.42 -1.13 10.90
N PRO A 79 -13.58 -1.90 9.81
CA PRO A 79 -14.78 -2.69 9.54
C PRO A 79 -14.95 -3.82 10.56
N ASP A 80 -16.20 -4.23 10.77
CA ASP A 80 -16.51 -5.46 11.50
C ASP A 80 -16.10 -6.68 10.66
N LEU A 81 -15.22 -7.52 11.22
CA LEU A 81 -14.74 -8.73 10.54
C LEU A 81 -15.71 -9.91 10.65
N LEU A 82 -16.70 -9.85 11.56
CA LEU A 82 -17.77 -10.85 11.64
C LEU A 82 -18.79 -10.69 10.52
N HIS A 83 -18.96 -9.46 10.04
CA HIS A 83 -19.83 -9.10 8.93
C HIS A 83 -19.06 -8.25 7.92
N PRO A 84 -18.11 -8.86 7.18
CA PRO A 84 -17.25 -8.11 6.29
C PRO A 84 -18.08 -7.42 5.19
N PRO A 85 -17.68 -6.21 4.76
CA PRO A 85 -18.36 -5.51 3.69
C PRO A 85 -18.31 -6.33 2.39
N LYS A 86 -19.32 -6.14 1.54
CA LYS A 86 -19.44 -6.86 0.27
C LYS A 86 -18.34 -6.47 -0.73
N GLY A 87 -17.97 -5.18 -0.75
CA GLY A 87 -16.94 -4.64 -1.63
C GLY A 87 -15.57 -4.52 -0.95
N ASP A 88 -14.80 -3.49 -1.30
CA ASP A 88 -13.54 -3.17 -0.63
C ASP A 88 -13.78 -2.89 0.86
N SER A 89 -13.02 -3.61 1.70
CA SER A 89 -12.92 -3.40 3.14
C SER A 89 -12.61 -1.97 3.55
N PHE A 90 -11.88 -1.21 2.73
CA PHE A 90 -11.48 0.17 3.05
C PHE A 90 -12.45 1.24 2.53
N ALA A 91 -13.45 0.87 1.71
CA ALA A 91 -14.34 1.83 1.03
C ALA A 91 -14.98 2.86 1.97
N SER A 92 -15.46 2.45 3.15
CA SER A 92 -16.15 3.34 4.09
C SER A 92 -15.25 4.40 4.76
N ARG A 93 -13.93 4.24 4.67
CA ARG A 93 -12.94 5.16 5.27
C ARG A 93 -12.08 5.85 4.22
N SER A 94 -12.14 5.41 2.97
CA SER A 94 -11.41 6.03 1.88
C SER A 94 -12.11 7.30 1.42
N GLN A 95 -11.40 8.43 1.47
CA GLN A 95 -11.85 9.66 0.81
C GLN A 95 -11.86 9.55 -0.73
N TYR A 96 -11.27 8.48 -1.26
CA TYR A 96 -11.12 8.20 -2.69
C TYR A 96 -12.01 7.02 -3.14
N ALA A 97 -12.98 6.61 -2.33
CA ALA A 97 -13.85 5.47 -2.66
C ALA A 97 -14.68 5.77 -3.91
N LEU A 98 -14.71 4.81 -4.83
CA LEU A 98 -15.57 4.79 -6.00
C LEU A 98 -16.86 4.00 -5.69
N ASP A 99 -17.93 4.22 -6.46
CA ASP A 99 -19.19 3.49 -6.30
C ASP A 99 -19.03 1.96 -6.40
N VAL A 100 -18.03 1.49 -7.14
CA VAL A 100 -17.72 0.06 -7.29
C VAL A 100 -17.09 -0.51 -6.02
N ASP A 101 -16.33 0.28 -5.25
CA ASP A 101 -15.70 -0.16 -3.99
C ASP A 101 -16.73 -0.60 -2.95
N PHE A 102 -17.97 -0.08 -2.99
CA PHE A 102 -19.04 -0.51 -2.09
C PHE A 102 -19.77 -1.79 -2.56
N LYS A 103 -19.52 -2.23 -3.80
CA LYS A 103 -20.26 -3.31 -4.46
C LYS A 103 -19.41 -4.56 -4.69
N GLU A 104 -18.14 -4.36 -5.04
CA GLU A 104 -17.20 -5.41 -5.44
C GLU A 104 -15.79 -5.11 -4.93
N ALA A 105 -15.12 -6.14 -4.42
CA ALA A 105 -13.74 -6.03 -4.01
C ALA A 105 -12.82 -5.88 -5.24
N PRO A 106 -11.80 -5.01 -5.19
CA PRO A 106 -10.88 -4.82 -6.30
C PRO A 106 -10.04 -6.08 -6.56
N PRO A 107 -9.74 -6.39 -7.83
CA PRO A 107 -8.77 -7.40 -8.18
C PRO A 107 -7.36 -6.91 -7.80
N TRP A 108 -6.37 -7.78 -7.98
CA TRP A 108 -4.99 -7.33 -7.93
C TRP A 108 -4.62 -6.60 -9.22
N PHE A 109 -3.99 -5.45 -9.07
CA PHE A 109 -3.31 -4.72 -10.12
C PHE A 109 -1.80 -4.82 -9.88
N GLN A 110 -1.08 -5.33 -10.87
CA GLN A 110 0.37 -5.38 -10.88
C GLN A 110 0.91 -4.09 -11.51
N VAL A 111 1.65 -3.31 -10.72
CA VAL A 111 2.20 -2.00 -11.09
C VAL A 111 3.63 -2.14 -11.60
N SER A 112 4.39 -3.07 -11.03
CA SER A 112 5.75 -3.44 -11.42
C SER A 112 5.90 -4.98 -11.31
N PRO A 113 7.04 -5.58 -11.68
CA PRO A 113 7.28 -7.00 -11.41
C PRO A 113 7.05 -7.44 -9.96
N THR A 114 7.29 -6.54 -8.99
CA THR A 114 7.26 -6.80 -7.55
C THR A 114 6.09 -6.14 -6.83
N HIS A 115 5.48 -5.09 -7.40
CA HIS A 115 4.44 -4.27 -6.78
C HIS A 115 3.02 -4.66 -7.22
N TYR A 116 2.18 -5.01 -6.26
CA TYR A 116 0.79 -5.41 -6.44
C TYR A 116 -0.12 -4.65 -5.48
N VAL A 117 -1.30 -4.25 -5.96
CA VAL A 117 -2.22 -3.37 -5.25
C VAL A 117 -3.66 -3.83 -5.49
N LYS A 118 -4.50 -3.85 -4.46
CA LYS A 118 -5.94 -4.06 -4.57
C LYS A 118 -6.69 -2.73 -4.48
N SER A 119 -6.82 -2.01 -5.60
CA SER A 119 -7.55 -0.74 -5.62
C SER A 119 -8.18 -0.50 -6.98
N TRP A 120 -9.48 -0.19 -7.02
CA TRP A 120 -10.15 0.17 -8.26
C TRP A 120 -9.62 1.47 -8.87
N LEU A 121 -8.87 2.30 -8.13
CA LEU A 121 -8.19 3.49 -8.65
C LEU A 121 -7.13 3.18 -9.72
N LEU A 122 -6.69 1.92 -9.83
CA LEU A 122 -5.73 1.49 -10.84
C LEU A 122 -6.39 0.91 -12.10
N ASP A 123 -7.73 0.83 -12.12
CA ASP A 123 -8.48 0.50 -13.32
C ASP A 123 -8.41 1.67 -14.32
N GLU A 124 -8.33 1.38 -15.61
CA GLU A 124 -8.24 2.41 -16.65
C GLU A 124 -9.48 3.31 -16.75
N ARG A 125 -10.61 2.88 -16.18
CA ARG A 125 -11.86 3.65 -16.12
C ARG A 125 -11.96 4.53 -14.88
N ALA A 126 -11.05 4.39 -13.93
CA ALA A 126 -11.05 5.20 -12.72
C ALA A 126 -10.75 6.67 -13.04
N PRO A 127 -11.32 7.62 -12.28
CA PRO A 127 -10.89 9.00 -12.37
C PRO A 127 -9.43 9.14 -11.94
N GLU A 128 -8.72 10.09 -12.54
CA GLU A 128 -7.41 10.49 -12.02
C GLU A 128 -7.59 11.12 -10.63
N VAL A 129 -6.83 10.62 -9.66
CA VAL A 129 -6.84 11.12 -8.29
C VAL A 129 -5.42 11.46 -7.85
N GLU A 130 -5.30 12.55 -7.11
CA GLU A 130 -4.03 12.94 -6.52
C GLU A 130 -3.91 12.39 -5.09
N PRO A 131 -2.80 11.70 -4.75
CA PRO A 131 -2.50 11.32 -3.38
C PRO A 131 -2.40 12.55 -2.48
N PRO A 132 -2.48 12.40 -1.14
CA PRO A 132 -2.28 13.51 -0.22
C PRO A 132 -0.92 14.19 -0.44
N ALA A 133 -0.83 15.51 -0.28
CA ALA A 133 0.41 16.28 -0.53
C ALA A 133 1.64 15.71 0.21
N MET A 134 1.43 15.17 1.41
CA MET A 134 2.44 14.48 2.23
C MET A 134 3.04 13.25 1.53
N VAL A 135 2.20 12.49 0.82
CA VAL A 135 2.61 11.33 0.02
C VAL A 135 3.29 11.80 -1.24
N GLN A 136 2.72 12.78 -1.95
CA GLN A 136 3.33 13.34 -3.17
C GLN A 136 4.76 13.83 -2.93
N LYS A 137 5.04 14.48 -1.79
CA LYS A 137 6.41 14.90 -1.41
C LYS A 137 7.40 13.76 -1.27
N ARG A 138 6.94 12.56 -0.92
CA ARG A 138 7.77 11.34 -0.81
C ARG A 138 7.94 10.64 -2.15
N MET A 139 6.99 10.84 -3.07
CA MET A 139 6.92 10.05 -4.30
C MET A 139 8.16 10.23 -5.17
N ARG A 140 8.61 9.14 -5.78
CA ARG A 140 9.74 9.08 -6.70
C ARG A 140 9.35 8.27 -7.92
N GLU A 141 9.97 8.56 -9.06
CA GLU A 141 9.80 7.72 -10.25
C GLU A 141 10.41 6.34 -10.02
N MET A 142 9.61 5.29 -10.20
CA MET A 142 10.08 3.90 -10.12
C MET A 142 10.48 3.41 -11.51
N PRO A 143 11.71 2.91 -11.70
CA PRO A 143 12.24 2.57 -13.03
C PRO A 143 11.53 1.37 -13.68
N ASN A 144 10.89 0.52 -12.89
CA ASN A 144 10.30 -0.75 -13.35
C ASN A 144 8.77 -0.73 -13.40
N ASN A 145 8.16 0.44 -13.23
CA ASN A 145 6.71 0.57 -13.36
C ASN A 145 6.27 0.30 -14.80
N TYR A 146 5.17 -0.43 -14.93
CA TYR A 146 4.50 -0.58 -16.21
C TYR A 146 3.84 0.74 -16.61
N ALA A 147 3.74 0.99 -17.92
CA ALA A 147 3.01 2.15 -18.44
C ALA A 147 1.53 2.15 -18.00
N LYS A 148 0.95 0.96 -17.82
CA LYS A 148 -0.38 0.74 -17.24
C LYS A 148 -0.34 -0.46 -16.29
N PRO A 149 -0.99 -0.39 -15.11
CA PRO A 149 -1.15 -1.54 -14.25
C PRO A 149 -1.85 -2.70 -14.96
N LYS A 150 -1.47 -3.94 -14.64
CA LYS A 150 -2.06 -5.15 -15.21
C LYS A 150 -2.95 -5.82 -14.18
N GLN A 151 -4.22 -6.05 -14.52
CA GLN A 151 -5.08 -6.86 -13.66
C GLN A 151 -4.59 -8.32 -13.63
N VAL A 152 -4.44 -8.88 -12.44
CA VAL A 152 -4.01 -10.26 -12.20
C VAL A 152 -4.90 -10.94 -11.17
N GLU A 153 -5.03 -12.26 -11.23
CA GLU A 153 -5.87 -13.02 -10.28
C GLU A 153 -5.23 -13.17 -8.91
N ARG A 154 -3.89 -13.17 -8.85
CA ARG A 154 -3.11 -13.44 -7.63
C ARG A 154 -1.76 -12.74 -7.66
N VAL A 155 -1.21 -12.49 -6.48
CA VAL A 155 0.18 -12.07 -6.33
C VAL A 155 1.10 -13.26 -6.61
N SER A 156 2.15 -13.03 -7.39
CA SER A 156 3.22 -14.00 -7.59
C SER A 156 4.48 -13.50 -6.90
N PHE A 157 5.00 -14.30 -5.96
CA PHE A 157 6.24 -14.00 -5.24
C PHE A 157 7.46 -14.70 -5.86
N ASN A 158 7.31 -15.40 -6.99
CA ASN A 158 8.38 -16.18 -7.60
C ASN A 158 9.51 -15.27 -8.05
N GLY A 159 10.61 -15.26 -7.29
CA GLY A 159 11.82 -14.53 -7.60
C GLY A 159 12.57 -15.18 -8.78
N GLN A 160 13.18 -14.34 -9.61
CA GLN A 160 14.43 -14.74 -10.24
C GLN A 160 15.42 -14.97 -9.10
N SER A 161 15.78 -16.24 -8.88
CA SER A 161 17.01 -16.62 -8.20
C SER A 161 18.18 -16.51 -9.17
#